data_AF-A0A349E5A1-F1
#
_entry.id   AF-A0A349E5A1-F1
#
_cell.length_a   1.000
_cell.length_b   1.000
_cell.length_c   1.000
_cell.angle_alpha   90.00
_cell.angle_beta   90.00
_cell.angle_gamma   90.00
#
_symmetry.space_group_name_H-M   'P 1'
#
loop_
_entity.id
_entity.type
_entity.pdbx_description
1 polymer ?
#
loop_
_entity_poly.entity_id
_entity_poly.type
_entity_poly.pdbx_seq_one_letter_code
_entity_poly.pdbx_strand_id
1 'polypeptide(L)'
;MDKAAFRKTVNKNAGFPAASGNKEQKLLRSDNKKAMESLLKSLTEADGLLSSLDYLRRLPLPNDDSNSWDFLHTLTAVLPTLMAQLELAFTQKNKVDYPQVSLAAIRALGSEDNPTDLALSLDYQIKHILVDEFQDTSSSQMDLLKRLTAGWEPDDGRTLFVVGDAMQSCYGFRNANVGLFIRLRETGLGHIA
;
A
#
# COMPACT_ATOMS: atom_id res chain seq x y z
N MET A 1 -9.30 -3.68 20.18
CA MET A 1 -8.62 -4.94 19.82
C MET A 1 -7.48 -5.15 20.78
N ASP A 2 -7.32 -6.36 21.31
CA ASP A 2 -6.25 -6.67 22.27
C ASP A 2 -4.86 -6.51 21.64
N LYS A 3 -3.89 -6.12 22.47
CA LYS A 3 -2.48 -6.01 22.09
C LYS A 3 -1.93 -7.41 21.78
N ALA A 4 -1.32 -7.57 20.61
CA ALA A 4 -0.69 -8.83 20.23
C ALA A 4 0.41 -9.21 21.22
N ALA A 5 0.32 -10.42 21.78
CA ALA A 5 1.31 -10.96 22.69
C ALA A 5 1.28 -12.49 22.66
N PHE A 6 2.44 -13.11 22.81
CA PHE A 6 2.51 -14.55 23.04
C PHE A 6 1.89 -14.91 24.40
N ARG A 7 1.36 -16.14 24.48
CA ARG A 7 0.78 -16.67 25.71
C ARG A 7 1.87 -16.77 26.79
N LYS A 8 1.62 -16.20 27.96
CA LYS A 8 2.60 -16.13 29.06
C LYS A 8 2.53 -17.29 30.06
N THR A 9 1.41 -18.01 30.12
CA THR A 9 1.18 -19.07 31.12
C THR A 9 0.57 -20.32 30.52
N VAL A 10 1.06 -21.48 30.97
CA VAL A 10 0.54 -22.82 30.61
C VAL A 10 -0.04 -23.47 31.86
N ASN A 11 -1.32 -23.21 32.13
CA ASN A 11 -2.03 -23.66 33.35
C ASN A 11 -3.47 -24.12 33.04
N LYS A 12 -4.20 -24.54 34.09
CA LYS A 12 -5.60 -25.00 33.96
C LYS A 12 -6.54 -23.98 33.33
N ASN A 13 -6.33 -22.68 33.55
CA ASN A 13 -7.14 -21.60 32.97
C ASN A 13 -6.84 -21.40 31.48
N ALA A 14 -5.71 -21.93 31.01
CA ALA A 14 -5.28 -21.88 29.61
C ALA A 14 -5.55 -23.20 28.86
N GLY A 15 -6.32 -24.12 29.45
CA GLY A 15 -6.67 -25.41 28.84
C GLY A 15 -5.69 -26.55 29.12
N PHE A 16 -4.73 -26.37 30.04
CA PHE A 16 -3.77 -27.41 30.43
C PHE A 16 -4.20 -28.06 31.75
N PRO A 17 -4.85 -29.24 31.73
CA PRO A 17 -5.44 -29.85 32.92
C PRO A 17 -4.38 -30.18 33.99
N ALA A 18 -4.77 -30.06 35.26
CA ALA A 18 -3.93 -30.39 36.41
C ALA A 18 -3.65 -31.91 36.51
N ALA A 19 -2.82 -32.31 37.48
CA ALA A 19 -2.40 -33.71 37.67
C ALA A 19 -3.59 -34.69 37.73
N SER A 20 -3.49 -35.83 37.03
CA SER A 20 -4.45 -36.94 37.07
C SER A 20 -4.04 -37.98 38.12
N GLY A 21 -5.01 -38.72 38.67
CA GLY A 21 -4.77 -39.87 39.54
C GLY A 21 -4.23 -41.10 38.79
N ASN A 22 -4.40 -41.15 37.47
CA ASN A 22 -3.81 -42.19 36.61
C ASN A 22 -2.38 -41.79 36.18
N LYS A 23 -1.41 -42.69 36.38
CA LYS A 23 0.02 -42.51 36.10
C LYS A 23 0.30 -42.17 34.62
N GLU A 24 -0.39 -42.82 33.68
CA GLU A 24 -0.20 -42.58 32.23
C GLU A 24 -0.69 -41.20 31.82
N GLN A 25 -1.89 -40.81 32.28
CA GLN A 25 -2.45 -39.49 32.00
C GLN A 25 -1.64 -38.36 32.65
N LYS A 26 -1.06 -38.61 33.82
CA LYS A 26 -0.16 -37.65 34.50
C LYS A 26 1.09 -37.40 33.68
N LEU A 27 1.67 -38.45 33.09
CA LEU A 27 2.85 -38.34 32.21
C LEU A 27 2.50 -37.58 30.93
N LEU A 28 1.44 -37.97 30.23
CA LEU A 28 0.98 -37.31 29.00
C LEU A 28 0.71 -35.80 29.19
N ARG A 29 0.05 -35.42 30.29
CA ARG A 29 -0.23 -34.01 30.61
C ARG A 29 1.03 -33.21 30.91
N SER A 30 2.00 -33.82 31.60
CA SER A 30 3.30 -33.22 31.86
C SER A 30 4.07 -32.98 30.56
N ASP A 31 4.08 -33.96 29.66
CA ASP A 31 4.84 -33.87 28.41
C ASP A 31 4.23 -32.84 27.46
N ASN A 32 2.89 -32.80 27.34
CA ASN A 32 2.19 -31.76 26.57
C ASN A 32 2.44 -30.35 27.11
N LYS A 33 2.51 -30.19 28.44
CA LYS A 33 2.85 -28.91 29.07
C LYS A 33 4.27 -28.47 28.69
N LYS A 34 5.25 -29.36 28.82
CA LYS A 34 6.65 -29.10 28.45
C LYS A 34 6.80 -28.80 26.95
N ALA A 35 6.10 -29.54 26.09
CA ALA A 35 6.11 -29.31 24.65
C ALA A 35 5.57 -27.91 24.30
N MET A 36 4.47 -27.47 24.94
CA MET A 36 3.93 -26.12 24.74
C MET A 36 4.88 -25.03 25.25
N GLU A 37 5.50 -25.22 26.41
CA GLU A 37 6.50 -24.27 26.93
C GLU A 37 7.70 -24.15 26.00
N SER A 38 8.17 -25.27 25.43
CA SER A 38 9.24 -25.30 24.44
C SER A 38 8.85 -24.58 23.15
N LEU A 39 7.61 -24.78 22.67
CA LEU A 39 7.10 -24.10 21.48
C LEU A 39 6.99 -22.58 21.70
N LEU A 40 6.43 -22.15 22.83
CA LEU A 40 6.32 -20.72 23.14
C LEU A 40 7.69 -20.03 23.18
N LYS A 41 8.70 -20.72 23.74
CA LYS A 41 10.07 -20.24 23.74
C LYS A 41 10.62 -20.07 22.32
N SER A 42 10.46 -21.06 21.45
CA SER A 42 10.96 -20.97 20.07
C SER A 42 10.23 -19.88 19.26
N LEU A 43 8.95 -19.64 19.54
CA LEU A 43 8.18 -18.58 18.90
C LEU A 43 8.62 -17.18 19.34
N THR A 44 9.01 -17.01 20.61
CA THR A 44 9.54 -15.72 21.12
C THR A 44 10.94 -15.39 20.60
N GLU A 45 11.72 -16.40 20.22
CA GLU A 45 13.07 -16.24 19.67
C GLU A 45 13.07 -15.87 18.17
N ALA A 46 11.93 -16.01 17.50
CA ALA A 46 11.79 -15.68 16.08
C ALA A 46 11.46 -14.18 15.90
N ASP A 47 12.44 -13.41 15.44
CA ASP A 47 12.28 -11.99 15.13
C ASP A 47 11.17 -11.76 14.10
N GLY A 48 10.30 -10.79 14.38
CA GLY A 48 9.19 -10.40 13.50
C GLY A 48 7.99 -11.35 13.48
N LEU A 49 8.07 -12.55 14.06
CA LEU A 49 7.00 -13.54 14.00
C LEU A 49 5.69 -13.05 14.65
N LEU A 50 5.78 -12.36 15.80
CA LEU A 50 4.60 -11.80 16.48
C LEU A 50 3.88 -10.79 15.59
N SER A 51 4.63 -9.95 14.88
CA SER A 51 4.09 -8.95 13.95
C SER A 51 3.41 -9.63 12.76
N SER A 52 4.02 -10.67 12.19
CA SER A 52 3.46 -11.46 11.09
C SER A 52 2.17 -12.19 11.50
N LEU A 53 2.12 -12.78 12.70
CA LEU A 53 0.92 -13.44 13.22
C LEU A 53 -0.19 -12.43 13.54
N ASP A 54 0.14 -11.25 14.08
CA ASP A 54 -0.86 -10.20 14.28
C ASP A 54 -1.38 -9.64 12.97
N TYR A 55 -0.52 -9.55 11.94
CA TYR A 55 -0.94 -9.20 10.59
C TYR A 55 -1.93 -10.22 10.02
N LEU A 56 -1.59 -11.53 10.07
CA LEU A 56 -2.48 -12.61 9.62
C LEU A 56 -3.83 -12.59 10.33
N ARG A 57 -3.86 -12.31 11.65
CA ARG A 57 -5.10 -12.20 12.43
C ARG A 57 -6.00 -11.03 11.99
N ARG A 58 -5.42 -9.98 11.40
CA ARG A 58 -6.13 -8.80 10.88
C ARG A 58 -6.54 -8.95 9.43
N LEU A 59 -5.98 -9.93 8.72
CA LEU A 59 -6.48 -10.24 7.39
C LEU A 59 -7.94 -10.65 7.51
N PRO A 60 -8.78 -10.28 6.53
CA PRO A 60 -10.10 -10.85 6.43
C PRO A 60 -9.94 -12.37 6.46
N LEU A 61 -10.74 -13.05 7.28
CA LEU A 61 -10.86 -14.50 7.16
C LEU A 61 -11.16 -14.79 5.69
N PRO A 62 -10.62 -15.88 5.12
CA PRO A 62 -11.14 -16.38 3.86
C PRO A 62 -12.60 -16.74 4.13
N ASN A 63 -13.50 -15.78 3.94
CA ASN A 63 -14.92 -16.05 3.86
C ASN A 63 -15.05 -16.93 2.62
N ASP A 64 -15.58 -18.14 2.79
CA ASP A 64 -16.04 -19.05 1.74
C ASP A 64 -17.22 -18.46 0.92
N ASP A 65 -17.42 -17.14 0.93
CA ASP A 65 -18.27 -16.46 -0.05
C ASP A 65 -17.55 -16.50 -1.39
N SER A 66 -17.55 -17.67 -2.04
CA SER A 66 -17.09 -17.89 -3.41
C SER A 66 -17.56 -16.78 -4.35
N ASN A 67 -18.78 -16.28 -4.11
CA ASN A 67 -19.38 -15.18 -4.84
C ASN A 67 -18.56 -13.88 -4.81
N SER A 68 -17.87 -13.55 -3.70
CA SER A 68 -17.03 -12.35 -3.61
C SER A 68 -15.75 -12.50 -4.43
N TRP A 69 -15.14 -13.69 -4.41
CA TRP A 69 -13.95 -13.99 -5.18
C TRP A 69 -14.25 -14.12 -6.67
N ASP A 70 -15.33 -14.81 -7.04
CA ASP A 70 -15.81 -14.92 -8.42
C ASP A 70 -16.17 -13.55 -8.99
N PHE A 71 -16.79 -12.68 -8.19
CA PHE A 71 -17.04 -11.29 -8.58
C PHE A 71 -15.74 -10.52 -8.81
N LEU A 72 -14.77 -10.59 -7.89
CA LEU A 72 -13.47 -9.95 -8.07
C LEU A 72 -12.76 -10.47 -9.32
N HIS A 73 -12.74 -11.78 -9.55
CA HIS A 73 -12.18 -12.38 -10.75
C HIS A 73 -12.87 -11.86 -12.02
N THR A 74 -14.20 -11.86 -12.04
CA THR A 74 -14.99 -11.33 -13.15
C THR A 74 -14.68 -9.85 -13.37
N LEU A 75 -14.63 -9.05 -12.29
CA LEU A 75 -14.35 -7.63 -12.35
C LEU A 75 -12.94 -7.37 -12.93
N THR A 76 -11.92 -8.10 -12.46
CA THR A 76 -10.56 -7.96 -13.00
C THR A 76 -10.43 -8.41 -14.45
N ALA A 77 -11.25 -9.36 -14.92
CA ALA A 77 -11.28 -9.79 -16.31
C ALA A 77 -12.01 -8.80 -17.22
N VAL A 78 -13.09 -8.18 -16.74
CA VAL A 78 -13.98 -7.34 -17.54
C VAL A 78 -13.56 -5.86 -17.55
N LEU A 79 -13.05 -5.34 -16.42
CA LEU A 79 -12.64 -3.93 -16.30
C LEU A 79 -11.65 -3.46 -17.38
N PRO A 80 -10.59 -4.21 -17.74
CA PRO A 80 -9.67 -3.77 -18.79
C PRO A 80 -10.38 -3.60 -20.15
N THR A 81 -11.28 -4.53 -20.47
CA THR A 81 -12.08 -4.46 -21.70
C THR A 81 -13.03 -3.27 -21.68
N LEU A 82 -13.70 -3.01 -20.55
CA LEU A 82 -14.57 -1.83 -20.40
C LEU A 82 -13.78 -0.52 -20.52
N MET A 83 -12.59 -0.45 -19.93
CA MET A 83 -11.72 0.72 -20.05
C MET A 83 -11.32 0.98 -21.49
N ALA A 84 -10.94 -0.06 -22.24
CA ALA A 84 -10.62 0.06 -23.66
C ALA A 84 -11.84 0.56 -24.49
N GLN A 85 -13.04 0.04 -24.20
CA GLN A 85 -14.27 0.51 -24.85
C GLN A 85 -14.60 1.97 -24.50
N LEU A 86 -14.35 2.39 -23.25
CA LEU A 86 -14.52 3.77 -22.83
C LEU A 86 -13.57 4.71 -23.59
N GLU A 87 -12.30 4.33 -23.76
CA GLU A 87 -11.31 5.10 -24.52
C GLU A 87 -11.68 5.23 -26.01
N LEU A 88 -12.21 4.15 -26.60
CA LEU A 88 -12.76 4.21 -27.95
C LEU A 88 -13.94 5.18 -28.04
N ALA A 89 -14.85 5.14 -27.06
CA ALA A 89 -15.99 6.06 -27.01
C ALA A 89 -15.57 7.52 -26.85
N PHE A 90 -14.55 7.80 -26.03
CA PHE A 90 -13.94 9.12 -25.90
C PHE A 90 -13.40 9.62 -27.24
N THR A 91 -12.64 8.76 -27.94
CA THR A 91 -12.05 9.09 -29.24
C THR A 91 -13.13 9.38 -30.29
N GLN A 92 -14.13 8.52 -30.42
CA GLN A 92 -15.22 8.67 -31.39
C GLN A 92 -16.05 9.94 -31.17
N LYS A 93 -16.23 10.34 -29.91
CA LYS A 93 -17.03 11.52 -29.53
C LYS A 93 -16.20 12.79 -29.39
N ASN A 94 -14.87 12.70 -29.53
CA ASN A 94 -13.92 13.77 -29.25
C ASN A 94 -14.16 14.43 -27.88
N LYS A 95 -14.34 13.61 -26.84
CA LYS A 95 -14.60 14.04 -25.46
C LYS A 95 -13.80 13.18 -24.49
N VAL A 96 -13.44 13.74 -23.35
CA VAL A 96 -12.81 13.04 -22.23
C VAL A 96 -13.46 13.48 -20.92
N ASP A 97 -13.34 12.67 -19.87
CA ASP A 97 -13.69 13.07 -18.51
C ASP A 97 -12.46 13.61 -17.75
N TYR A 98 -12.67 14.06 -16.51
CA TYR A 98 -11.60 14.65 -15.70
C TYR A 98 -10.44 13.68 -15.41
N PRO A 99 -10.67 12.43 -14.95
CA PRO A 99 -9.59 11.47 -14.76
C PRO A 99 -8.79 11.18 -16.03
N GLN A 100 -9.48 11.08 -17.18
CA GLN A 100 -8.83 10.77 -18.44
C GLN A 100 -7.86 11.86 -18.89
N VAL A 101 -8.07 13.14 -18.54
CA VAL A 101 -7.11 14.20 -18.82
C VAL A 101 -5.76 13.92 -18.14
N SER A 102 -5.77 13.57 -16.85
CA SER A 102 -4.54 13.25 -16.13
C SER A 102 -3.88 11.98 -16.67
N LEU A 103 -4.67 10.93 -16.95
CA LEU A 103 -4.14 9.68 -17.50
C LEU A 103 -3.56 9.86 -18.90
N ALA A 104 -4.20 10.65 -19.75
CA ALA A 104 -3.70 10.96 -21.08
C ALA A 104 -2.39 11.76 -21.03
N ALA A 105 -2.29 12.75 -20.14
CA ALA A 105 -1.05 13.50 -19.94
C ALA A 105 0.10 12.58 -19.48
N ILE A 106 -0.15 11.72 -18.50
CA ILE A 106 0.81 10.72 -18.00
C ILE A 106 1.28 9.80 -19.13
N ARG A 107 0.34 9.25 -19.92
CA ARG A 107 0.67 8.40 -21.07
C ARG A 107 1.48 9.13 -22.14
N ALA A 108 1.14 10.39 -22.42
CA ALA A 108 1.81 11.21 -23.41
C ALA A 108 3.27 11.50 -23.06
N LEU A 109 3.63 11.47 -21.77
CA LEU A 109 5.02 11.64 -21.31
C LEU A 109 5.88 10.37 -21.42
N GLY A 110 5.26 9.18 -21.57
CA GLY A 110 6.00 7.92 -21.54
C GLY A 110 6.44 7.53 -20.12
N SER A 111 7.19 6.43 -19.99
CA SER A 111 7.72 5.98 -18.70
C SER A 111 9.02 6.70 -18.34
N GLU A 112 9.43 6.67 -17.08
CA GLU A 112 10.72 7.23 -16.62
C GLU A 112 11.90 6.66 -17.43
N ASP A 113 11.90 5.35 -17.69
CA ASP A 113 12.97 4.68 -18.47
C ASP A 113 12.86 4.92 -19.99
N ASN A 114 11.74 5.44 -20.48
CA ASN A 114 11.48 5.63 -21.92
C ASN A 114 10.58 6.86 -22.14
N PRO A 115 11.12 8.07 -21.91
CA PRO A 115 10.37 9.31 -22.08
C PRO A 115 10.06 9.55 -23.56
N THR A 116 8.92 10.20 -23.83
CA THR A 116 8.57 10.62 -25.19
C THR A 116 9.29 11.92 -25.57
N ASP A 117 9.29 12.25 -26.87
CA ASP A 117 9.78 13.55 -27.35
C ASP A 117 9.08 14.74 -26.66
N LEU A 118 7.79 14.58 -26.32
CA LEU A 118 7.05 15.57 -25.55
C LEU A 118 7.67 15.75 -24.16
N ALA A 119 7.95 14.67 -23.43
CA ALA A 119 8.59 14.75 -22.13
C ALA A 119 9.97 15.42 -22.22
N LEU A 120 10.79 15.06 -23.21
CA LEU A 120 12.10 15.69 -23.43
C LEU A 120 11.98 17.19 -23.74
N SER A 121 10.99 17.59 -24.55
CA SER A 121 10.75 19.00 -24.84
C SER A 121 10.32 19.79 -23.62
N LEU A 122 9.47 19.20 -22.77
CA LEU A 122 9.01 19.83 -21.53
C LEU A 122 10.13 19.92 -20.50
N ASP A 123 10.99 18.90 -20.43
CA ASP A 123 12.16 18.89 -19.56
C ASP A 123 13.12 20.06 -19.85
N TYR A 124 13.27 20.43 -21.13
CA TYR A 124 14.07 21.59 -21.53
C TYR A 124 13.38 22.94 -21.21
N GLN A 125 12.05 22.99 -21.27
CA GLN A 125 11.28 24.22 -21.12
C GLN A 125 10.93 24.54 -19.66
N ILE A 126 10.58 23.53 -18.87
CA ILE A 126 10.12 23.67 -17.49
C ILE A 126 11.32 23.55 -16.57
N LYS A 127 11.64 24.63 -15.87
CA LYS A 127 12.72 24.64 -14.87
C LYS A 127 12.20 24.59 -13.44
N HIS A 128 11.02 25.13 -13.19
CA HIS A 128 10.49 25.27 -11.85
C HIS A 128 9.04 24.82 -11.82
N ILE A 129 8.73 23.89 -10.92
CA ILE A 129 7.36 23.44 -10.65
C ILE A 129 7.03 23.80 -9.21
N LEU A 130 5.91 24.49 -9.02
CA LEU A 130 5.39 24.87 -7.70
C LEU A 130 4.04 24.18 -7.53
N VAL A 131 3.89 23.41 -6.46
CA VAL A 131 2.64 22.72 -6.12
C VAL A 131 2.17 23.19 -4.76
N ASP A 132 0.98 23.79 -4.74
CA ASP A 132 0.28 24.17 -3.52
C ASP A 132 -0.73 23.08 -3.12
N GLU A 133 -1.17 23.08 -1.87
CA GLU A 133 -2.16 22.14 -1.32
C GLU A 133 -1.81 20.66 -1.57
N PHE A 134 -0.53 20.30 -1.46
CA PHE A 134 -0.07 18.98 -1.84
C PHE A 134 -0.69 17.84 -1.06
N GLN A 135 -1.15 18.09 0.17
CA GLN A 135 -1.84 17.08 0.98
C GLN A 135 -3.06 16.49 0.27
N ASP A 136 -3.67 17.22 -0.67
CA ASP A 136 -4.85 16.80 -1.43
C ASP A 136 -4.52 16.19 -2.80
N THR A 137 -3.24 15.90 -3.05
CA THR A 137 -2.75 15.30 -4.29
C THR A 137 -3.07 13.80 -4.36
N SER A 138 -3.50 13.33 -5.53
CA SER A 138 -3.75 11.92 -5.81
C SER A 138 -2.51 11.18 -6.32
N SER A 139 -2.53 9.84 -6.27
CA SER A 139 -1.42 9.03 -6.79
C SER A 139 -1.09 9.28 -8.27
N SER A 140 -2.09 9.58 -9.10
CA SER A 140 -1.86 9.89 -10.52
C SER A 140 -1.18 11.25 -10.71
N GLN A 141 -1.53 12.24 -9.91
CA GLN A 141 -0.86 13.55 -9.96
C GLN A 141 0.59 13.45 -9.48
N MET A 142 0.87 12.61 -8.48
CA MET A 142 2.24 12.28 -8.08
C MET A 142 3.01 11.60 -9.22
N ASP A 143 2.40 10.65 -9.94
CA ASP A 143 3.04 9.99 -11.09
C ASP A 143 3.36 10.99 -12.22
N LEU A 144 2.45 11.95 -12.47
CA LEU A 144 2.69 13.03 -13.42
C LEU A 144 3.91 13.87 -13.03
N LEU A 145 4.02 14.28 -11.76
CA LEU A 145 5.16 15.07 -11.28
C LEU A 145 6.47 14.30 -11.46
N LYS A 146 6.49 13.01 -11.10
CA LYS A 146 7.68 12.17 -11.28
C LYS A 146 8.15 12.09 -12.73
N ARG A 147 7.22 11.91 -13.68
CA ARG A 147 7.54 11.88 -15.11
C ARG A 147 8.08 13.22 -15.62
N LEU A 148 7.53 14.33 -15.13
CA LEU A 148 7.99 15.67 -15.49
C LEU A 148 9.38 15.99 -14.93
N THR A 149 9.78 15.34 -13.84
CA THR A 149 11.06 15.60 -13.17
C THR A 149 12.04 14.42 -13.26
N ALA A 150 11.78 13.44 -14.13
CA ALA A 150 12.54 12.20 -14.18
C ALA A 150 14.04 12.42 -14.46
N GLY A 151 14.38 13.42 -15.28
CA GLY A 151 15.76 13.76 -15.63
C GLY A 151 16.40 14.85 -14.79
N TRP A 152 15.77 15.29 -13.69
CA TRP A 152 16.26 16.41 -12.87
C TRP A 152 17.28 15.93 -11.85
N GLU A 153 18.41 16.61 -11.75
CA GLU A 153 19.50 16.28 -10.83
C GLU A 153 19.63 17.37 -9.75
N PRO A 154 20.17 17.03 -8.56
CA PRO A 154 20.53 18.04 -7.57
C PRO A 154 21.45 19.10 -8.17
N ASP A 155 21.21 20.37 -7.82
CA ASP A 155 22.00 21.53 -8.26
C ASP A 155 22.04 21.80 -9.78
N ASP A 156 21.16 21.22 -10.59
CA ASP A 156 21.10 21.44 -12.05
C ASP A 156 20.36 22.74 -12.48
N GLY A 157 19.89 23.51 -11.49
CA GLY A 157 19.15 24.75 -11.68
C GLY A 157 17.64 24.58 -11.88
N ARG A 158 17.11 23.35 -11.85
CA ARG A 158 15.68 23.04 -11.85
C ARG A 158 15.19 22.74 -10.44
N THR A 159 13.95 23.07 -10.12
CA THR A 159 13.42 22.97 -8.75
C THR A 159 11.96 22.53 -8.70
N LEU A 160 11.66 21.54 -7.87
CA LEU A 160 10.30 21.18 -7.49
C LEU A 160 10.03 21.72 -6.07
N PHE A 161 9.11 22.66 -5.94
CA PHE A 161 8.71 23.24 -4.66
C PHE A 161 7.28 22.84 -4.33
N VAL A 162 7.08 22.31 -3.12
CA VAL A 162 5.81 21.74 -2.70
C VAL A 162 5.40 22.33 -1.35
N VAL A 163 4.17 22.82 -1.26
CA VAL A 163 3.56 23.38 -0.06
C VAL A 163 2.30 22.60 0.29
N GLY A 164 2.05 22.40 1.58
CA GLY A 164 0.83 21.76 2.06
C GLY A 164 0.82 21.57 3.58
N ASP A 165 -0.35 21.19 4.11
CA ASP A 165 -0.57 20.89 5.52
C ASP A 165 -1.36 19.59 5.69
N ALA A 166 -0.72 18.57 6.28
CA ALA A 166 -1.36 17.28 6.52
C ALA A 166 -2.62 17.38 7.39
N MET A 167 -2.70 18.36 8.30
CA MET A 167 -3.86 18.56 9.17
C MET A 167 -5.09 19.09 8.41
N GLN A 168 -4.90 19.64 7.21
CA GLN A 168 -5.97 20.23 6.39
C GLN A 168 -6.46 19.30 5.27
N SER A 169 -5.85 18.11 5.13
CA SER A 169 -6.27 17.10 4.14
C SER A 169 -7.72 16.69 4.36
N CYS A 170 -8.63 17.13 3.48
CA CYS A 170 -10.06 16.82 3.56
C CYS A 170 -10.64 16.16 2.31
N TYR A 171 -9.84 15.95 1.25
CA TYR A 171 -10.30 15.41 -0.04
C TYR A 171 -10.10 13.90 -0.24
N GLY A 172 -10.04 13.09 0.84
CA GLY A 172 -9.86 11.63 0.72
C GLY A 172 -10.91 10.92 -0.16
N PHE A 173 -12.13 11.45 -0.24
CA PHE A 173 -13.19 10.95 -1.13
C PHE A 173 -12.90 11.13 -2.63
N ARG A 174 -11.93 11.98 -3.00
CA ARG A 174 -11.44 12.18 -4.38
C ARG A 174 -10.15 11.41 -4.66
N ASN A 175 -9.82 10.43 -3.81
CA ASN A 175 -8.59 9.66 -3.88
C ASN A 175 -7.31 10.50 -3.63
N ALA A 176 -7.45 11.59 -2.87
CA ALA A 176 -6.30 12.29 -2.30
C ALA A 176 -5.61 11.37 -1.27
N ASN A 177 -4.28 11.33 -1.29
CA ASN A 177 -3.50 10.46 -0.42
C ASN A 177 -2.53 11.28 0.43
N VAL A 178 -2.96 11.66 1.64
CA VAL A 178 -2.12 12.37 2.62
C VAL A 178 -0.83 11.61 2.97
N GLY A 179 -0.82 10.28 2.82
CA GLY A 179 0.38 9.47 2.99
C GLY A 179 1.48 9.79 1.97
N LEU A 180 1.13 10.28 0.78
CA LEU A 180 2.10 10.78 -0.21
C LEU A 180 2.80 12.03 0.31
N PHE A 181 2.07 12.98 0.90
CA PHE A 181 2.65 14.18 1.48
C PHE A 181 3.56 13.86 2.68
N ILE A 182 3.12 12.97 3.58
CA ILE A 182 3.93 12.56 4.74
C ILE A 182 5.23 11.91 4.26
N ARG A 183 5.16 10.97 3.30
CA ARG A 183 6.34 10.31 2.74
C ARG A 183 7.25 11.30 2.04
N LEU A 184 6.70 12.19 1.22
CA LEU A 184 7.46 13.20 0.50
C LEU A 184 8.25 14.11 1.46
N ARG A 185 7.63 14.50 2.58
CA ARG A 185 8.29 15.31 3.61
C ARG A 185 9.45 14.57 4.30
N GLU A 186 9.34 13.25 4.44
CA GLU A 186 10.38 12.41 5.08
C GLU A 186 11.54 12.07 4.14
N THR A 187 11.26 11.83 2.85
CA THR A 187 12.26 11.28 1.92
C THR A 187 12.58 12.16 0.73
N GLY A 188 11.88 13.27 0.52
CA GLY A 188 11.92 14.02 -0.73
C GLY A 188 11.34 13.24 -1.91
N LEU A 189 11.33 13.84 -3.11
CA LEU A 189 10.90 13.19 -4.34
C LEU A 189 12.07 12.43 -4.99
N GLY A 190 12.43 11.29 -4.39
CA GLY A 190 13.47 10.41 -4.94
C GLY A 190 14.83 11.11 -5.05
N HIS A 191 15.28 11.36 -6.29
CA HIS A 191 16.61 11.85 -6.66
C HIS A 191 16.76 13.38 -6.67
N ILE A 192 15.67 14.12 -6.45
CA ILE A 192 15.64 15.60 -6.50
C ILE A 192 15.77 16.22 -5.08
N ALA A 193 15.98 15.37 -4.06
CA ALA A 193 15.98 15.75 -2.65
C ALA A 193 17.25 16.51 -2.22
#